data_AF-A0AA35RZW4-F1
#
_entry.id   AF-A0AA35RZW4-F1
#
_cell.length_a   1.000
_cell.length_b   1.000
_cell.length_c   1.000
_cell.angle_alpha   90.00
_cell.angle_beta   90.00
_cell.angle_gamma   90.00
#
_symmetry.space_group_name_H-M   'P 1'
#
loop_
_entity.id
_entity.type
_entity.pdbx_description
1 polymer ?
#
loop_
_entity_poly.entity_id
_entity_poly.type
_entity_poly.pdbx_seq_one_letter_code
_entity_poly.pdbx_strand_id
1 'polypeptide(L)'
;METNRYASEKISKLQAQGNLRQKSRFRKWTPLTIEEFHGFLAIVLNMGIIKVPEIEDYWKTSWVSQIPFFSRIMPRDRFELIFWMLHVSHTEGSTQKRIDKVSMLMNTSSSEVPTLLLSQTRLGSR
;
A
#
# COMPACT_ATOMS: atom_id res chain seq x y z
N MET A 1 4.52 -15.53 4.76
CA MET A 1 4.85 -14.12 4.49
C MET A 1 3.63 -13.42 3.94
N GLU A 2 3.26 -12.28 4.52
CA GLU A 2 2.00 -11.57 4.23
C GLU A 2 1.87 -11.13 2.76
N THR A 3 2.96 -10.68 2.14
CA THR A 3 3.02 -10.33 0.71
C THR A 3 2.56 -11.46 -0.21
N ASN A 4 2.88 -12.73 0.09
CA ASN A 4 2.45 -13.88 -0.72
C ASN A 4 0.93 -14.10 -0.65
N ARG A 5 0.37 -13.91 0.54
CA ARG A 5 -1.06 -14.05 0.78
C ARG A 5 -1.83 -12.96 0.03
N TYR A 6 -1.43 -11.70 0.21
CA TYR A 6 -2.01 -10.56 -0.52
C TYR A 6 -1.96 -10.74 -2.04
N ALA A 7 -0.81 -11.14 -2.58
CA ALA A 7 -0.68 -11.35 -4.03
C ALA A 7 -1.63 -12.44 -4.55
N SER A 8 -1.75 -13.55 -3.82
CA SER A 8 -2.64 -14.65 -4.18
C SER A 8 -4.11 -14.23 -4.16
N GLU A 9 -4.53 -13.49 -3.13
CA GLU A 9 -5.89 -12.94 -3.02
C GLU A 9 -6.19 -11.94 -4.15
N LYS A 10 -5.28 -11.02 -4.41
CA LYS A 10 -5.42 -10.00 -5.47
C LYS A 10 -5.54 -10.63 -6.85
N ILE A 11 -4.68 -11.60 -7.17
CA ILE A 11 -4.71 -12.30 -8.46
C ILE A 11 -6.01 -13.08 -8.61
N SER A 12 -6.42 -13.82 -7.58
CA SER A 12 -7.67 -14.59 -7.59
C SER A 12 -8.88 -13.70 -7.80
N LYS A 13 -8.93 -12.55 -7.10
CA LYS A 13 -10.01 -11.56 -7.27
C LYS A 13 -10.04 -10.97 -8.67
N LEU A 14 -8.90 -10.58 -9.23
CA LEU A 14 -8.81 -10.05 -10.60
C LEU A 14 -9.23 -11.09 -11.64
N GLN A 15 -8.90 -12.37 -11.42
CA GLN A 15 -9.28 -13.46 -12.30
C GLN A 15 -10.78 -13.72 -12.25
N ALA A 16 -11.38 -13.79 -11.05
CA ALA A 16 -12.82 -13.99 -10.88
C ALA A 16 -13.67 -12.88 -11.51
N GLN A 17 -13.14 -11.65 -11.52
CA GLN A 17 -13.82 -10.49 -12.13
C GLN A 17 -13.58 -10.35 -13.64
N GLY A 18 -12.79 -11.22 -14.26
CA GLY A 18 -12.40 -11.07 -15.68
C GLY A 18 -11.43 -9.91 -15.97
N ASN A 19 -10.92 -9.24 -14.92
CA ASN A 19 -10.05 -8.07 -15.04
C ASN A 19 -8.56 -8.42 -15.21
N LEU A 20 -8.20 -9.70 -15.06
CA LEU A 20 -6.83 -10.17 -15.25
C LEU A 20 -6.49 -10.39 -16.74
N ARG A 21 -5.96 -9.36 -17.39
CA ARG A 21 -5.50 -9.41 -18.80
C ARG A 21 -4.53 -10.58 -19.05
N GLN A 22 -4.56 -11.16 -20.25
CA GLN A 22 -3.70 -12.30 -20.63
C GLN A 22 -2.20 -11.96 -20.54
N LYS A 23 -1.81 -10.74 -20.92
CA LYS A 23 -0.42 -10.24 -20.84
C LYS A 23 -0.10 -9.56 -19.50
N SER A 24 -0.93 -9.72 -18.48
CA SER A 24 -0.68 -9.10 -17.17
C SER A 24 0.57 -9.68 -16.52
N ARG A 25 1.43 -8.82 -16.00
CA ARG A 25 2.63 -9.21 -15.24
C ARG A 25 2.28 -9.98 -13.97
N PHE A 26 1.09 -9.77 -13.41
CA PHE A 26 0.62 -10.49 -12.22
C PHE A 26 0.45 -12.00 -12.46
N ARG A 27 0.29 -12.43 -13.72
CA ARG A 27 0.27 -13.86 -14.07
C ARG A 27 1.63 -14.54 -13.91
N LYS A 28 2.71 -13.77 -13.88
CA LYS A 28 4.08 -14.28 -13.62
C LYS A 28 4.41 -14.31 -12.12
N TRP A 29 3.45 -14.03 -11.24
CA TRP A 29 3.68 -14.06 -9.80
C TRP A 29 4.03 -15.47 -9.34
N THR A 30 5.18 -15.59 -8.69
CA THR A 30 5.57 -16.75 -7.90
C THR A 30 5.67 -16.33 -6.43
N PRO A 31 5.36 -17.23 -5.47
CA PRO A 31 5.54 -16.96 -4.05
C PRO A 31 6.96 -16.46 -3.78
N LEU A 32 7.06 -15.30 -3.12
CA LEU A 32 8.30 -14.69 -2.70
C LEU A 32 8.93 -15.52 -1.58
N THR A 33 10.23 -15.82 -1.68
CA THR A 33 10.99 -16.47 -0.60
C THR A 33 11.62 -15.42 0.33
N ILE A 34 12.13 -15.87 1.48
CA ILE A 34 12.86 -14.99 2.40
C ILE A 34 14.18 -14.53 1.75
N GLU A 35 14.89 -15.39 1.02
CA GLU A 35 16.12 -14.99 0.34
C GLU A 35 15.85 -13.95 -0.76
N GLU A 36 14.81 -14.16 -1.57
CA GLU A 36 14.40 -13.17 -2.57
C GLU A 36 14.01 -11.83 -1.92
N PHE A 37 13.35 -11.86 -0.77
CA PHE A 37 12.98 -10.65 -0.04
C PHE A 37 14.21 -9.91 0.51
N HIS A 38 15.21 -10.62 1.03
CA HIS A 38 16.49 -10.02 1.40
C HIS A 38 17.21 -9.39 0.19
N GLY A 39 17.20 -10.07 -0.97
CA GLY A 39 17.73 -9.52 -2.21
C GLY A 39 17.00 -8.25 -2.66
N PHE A 40 15.66 -8.25 -2.58
CA PHE A 40 14.84 -7.07 -2.82
C PHE A 40 15.22 -5.90 -1.89
N LEU A 41 15.37 -6.16 -0.58
CA LEU A 41 15.76 -5.12 0.38
C LEU A 41 17.18 -4.60 0.13
N ALA A 42 18.13 -5.49 -0.21
CA ALA A 42 19.49 -5.10 -0.58
C ALA A 42 19.49 -4.14 -1.78
N ILE A 43 18.64 -4.38 -2.78
CA ILE A 43 18.45 -3.47 -3.91
C ILE A 43 17.89 -2.12 -3.44
N VAL A 44 16.81 -2.10 -2.64
CA VAL A 44 16.18 -0.85 -2.15
C VAL A 44 17.17 -0.01 -1.35
N LEU A 45 17.94 -0.63 -0.46
CA LEU A 45 18.98 0.05 0.32
C LEU A 45 20.10 0.58 -0.58
N ASN A 46 20.53 -0.20 -1.59
CA ASN A 46 21.58 0.22 -2.50
C ASN A 46 21.14 1.38 -3.41
N MET A 47 19.88 1.43 -3.86
CA MET A 47 19.29 2.60 -4.52
C MET A 47 19.26 3.83 -3.60
N GLY A 48 19.29 3.63 -2.28
CA GLY A 48 19.50 4.69 -1.29
C GLY A 48 20.87 5.36 -1.42
N ILE A 49 21.88 4.58 -1.77
CA ILE A 49 23.30 4.97 -1.81
C ILE A 49 23.69 5.43 -3.23
N ILE A 50 23.37 4.63 -4.24
CA ILE A 50 23.66 4.90 -5.64
C ILE A 50 22.41 5.51 -6.25
N LYS A 51 22.51 6.76 -6.71
CA LYS A 51 21.42 7.47 -7.39
C LYS A 51 21.69 7.51 -8.89
N VAL A 52 20.73 7.04 -9.68
CA VAL A 52 20.71 7.18 -11.14
C VAL A 52 19.41 7.88 -11.57
N PRO A 53 19.36 8.48 -12.77
CA PRO A 53 18.24 9.32 -13.20
C PRO A 53 16.89 8.60 -13.21
N GLU A 54 16.84 7.39 -13.74
CA GLU A 54 15.60 6.61 -13.86
C GLU A 54 15.69 5.26 -13.16
N ILE A 55 14.57 4.72 -12.71
CA ILE A 55 14.52 3.39 -12.07
C ILE A 55 14.99 2.27 -13.03
N GLU A 56 14.80 2.47 -14.33
CA GLU A 56 15.21 1.53 -15.36
C GLU A 56 16.74 1.48 -15.51
N ASP A 57 17.43 2.57 -15.15
CA ASP A 57 18.87 2.71 -15.29
C ASP A 57 19.64 1.76 -14.39
N TYR A 58 19.07 1.38 -13.24
CA TYR A 58 19.68 0.39 -12.36
C TYR A 58 19.86 -0.98 -13.03
N TRP A 59 19.04 -1.31 -14.04
CA TRP A 59 19.14 -2.56 -14.80
C TRP A 59 19.62 -2.38 -16.24
N LYS A 60 20.20 -1.22 -16.58
CA LYS A 60 20.81 -1.02 -17.91
C LYS A 60 21.97 -1.98 -18.12
N THR A 61 22.08 -2.50 -19.33
CA THR A 61 23.16 -3.39 -19.79
C THR A 61 24.21 -2.66 -20.62
N SER A 62 24.02 -1.35 -20.86
CA SER A 62 24.99 -0.52 -21.59
C SER A 62 26.33 -0.50 -20.85
N TRP A 63 27.42 -0.68 -21.58
CA TRP A 63 28.74 -0.79 -20.97
C TRP A 63 29.15 0.45 -20.15
N VAL A 64 28.67 1.63 -20.55
CA VAL A 64 28.98 2.93 -19.91
C VAL A 64 28.25 3.11 -18.57
N SER A 65 27.07 2.51 -18.42
CA SER A 65 26.16 2.77 -17.30
C SER A 65 25.65 1.53 -16.60
N GLN A 66 26.16 0.35 -16.94
CA GLN A 66 25.77 -0.89 -16.27
C GLN A 66 26.21 -0.87 -14.81
N ILE A 67 25.32 -1.31 -13.94
CA ILE A 67 25.61 -1.54 -12.53
C ILE A 67 25.27 -3.01 -12.25
N PRO A 68 26.25 -3.93 -12.40
CA PRO A 68 25.97 -5.37 -12.40
C PRO A 68 25.26 -5.88 -11.16
N PHE A 69 25.46 -5.23 -10.01
CA PHE A 69 24.83 -5.56 -8.73
C PHE A 69 23.31 -5.81 -8.87
N PHE A 70 22.56 -4.85 -9.42
CA PHE A 70 21.09 -4.93 -9.46
C PHE A 70 20.61 -6.14 -10.26
N SER A 71 21.12 -6.30 -11.49
CA SER A 71 20.76 -7.41 -12.37
C SER A 71 21.21 -8.78 -11.85
N ARG A 72 22.31 -8.85 -11.11
CA ARG A 72 22.83 -10.10 -10.49
C ARG A 72 22.00 -10.53 -9.30
N ILE A 73 21.49 -9.59 -8.51
CA ILE A 73 20.64 -9.90 -7.35
C ILE A 73 19.24 -10.33 -7.81
N MET A 74 18.63 -9.58 -8.73
CA MET A 74 17.27 -9.88 -9.18
C MET A 74 16.95 -9.20 -10.52
N PRO A 75 16.22 -9.86 -11.44
CA PRO A 75 15.73 -9.21 -12.65
C PRO A 75 14.75 -8.06 -12.34
N ARG A 76 14.80 -6.98 -13.14
CA ARG A 76 13.91 -5.81 -13.01
C ARG A 76 12.43 -6.19 -12.91
N ASP A 77 11.99 -7.10 -13.79
CA ASP A 77 10.61 -7.57 -13.85
C ASP A 77 10.14 -8.15 -12.51
N ARG A 78 11.01 -8.91 -11.83
CA ARG A 78 10.73 -9.53 -10.53
C ARG A 78 10.76 -8.50 -9.41
N PHE A 79 11.74 -7.59 -9.41
CA PHE A 79 11.82 -6.48 -8.44
C PHE A 79 10.54 -5.64 -8.44
N GLU A 80 10.14 -5.16 -9.61
CA GLU A 80 8.93 -4.35 -9.75
C GLU A 80 7.67 -5.15 -9.38
N LEU A 81 7.60 -6.43 -9.74
CA LEU A 81 6.46 -7.27 -9.40
C LEU A 81 6.33 -7.45 -7.87
N ILE A 82 7.44 -7.63 -7.15
CA ILE A 82 7.48 -7.66 -5.68
C ILE A 82 7.07 -6.30 -5.12
N PHE A 83 7.63 -5.21 -5.65
CA PHE A 83 7.28 -3.85 -5.24
C PHE A 83 5.77 -3.59 -5.31
N TRP A 84 5.11 -3.98 -6.40
CA TRP A 84 3.65 -3.82 -6.59
C TRP A 84 2.78 -4.73 -5.71
N MET A 85 3.35 -5.80 -5.14
CA MET A 85 2.65 -6.76 -4.30
C MET A 85 3.01 -6.63 -2.82
N LEU A 86 3.95 -5.76 -2.48
CA LEU A 86 4.45 -5.60 -1.12
C LEU A 86 3.31 -5.24 -0.16
N HIS A 87 3.11 -6.11 0.82
CA HIS A 87 2.10 -5.95 1.86
C HIS A 87 2.72 -6.30 3.21
N VAL A 88 2.67 -5.33 4.15
CA VAL A 88 3.39 -5.39 5.43
C VAL A 88 2.52 -5.95 6.56
N SER A 89 1.22 -5.68 6.54
CA SER A 89 0.32 -6.08 7.62
C SER A 89 -1.06 -6.41 7.09
N HIS A 90 -1.63 -7.52 7.55
CA HIS A 90 -3.05 -7.77 7.33
C HIS A 90 -3.87 -6.95 8.32
N THR A 91 -4.73 -6.05 7.82
CA THR A 91 -5.84 -5.55 8.63
C THR A 91 -7.04 -6.43 8.41
N GLU A 92 -7.18 -7.47 9.23
CA GLU A 92 -8.46 -8.13 9.45
C GLU A 92 -9.42 -7.06 10.01
N GLY A 93 -10.41 -6.63 9.23
CA GLY A 93 -11.54 -5.88 9.80
C GLY A 93 -11.43 -4.35 9.93
N SER A 94 -10.75 -3.63 9.02
CA SER A 94 -10.99 -2.18 8.88
C SER A 94 -11.41 -1.80 7.46
N THR A 95 -12.64 -2.17 7.14
CA THR A 95 -13.49 -1.30 6.32
C THR A 95 -13.91 -0.07 7.13
N GLN A 96 -12.99 0.55 7.89
CA GLN A 96 -13.22 1.89 8.41
C GLN A 96 -12.92 2.81 7.25
N LYS A 97 -13.95 3.06 6.44
CA LYS A 97 -13.84 4.01 5.35
C LYS A 97 -13.38 5.34 5.97
N ARG A 98 -12.59 6.11 5.24
CA ARG A 98 -12.24 7.49 5.64
C ARG A 98 -13.48 8.33 6.02
N ILE A 99 -14.67 7.97 5.53
CA ILE A 99 -15.94 8.61 5.87
C ILE A 99 -16.42 8.33 7.30
N ASP A 100 -16.07 7.19 7.90
CA ASP A 100 -16.62 6.82 9.21
C ASP A 100 -15.94 7.59 10.35
N LYS A 101 -14.67 7.98 10.17
CA LYS A 101 -13.94 8.84 11.12
C LYS A 101 -14.51 10.26 11.13
N VAL A 102 -14.99 10.74 9.98
CA VAL A 102 -15.68 12.03 9.84
C VAL A 102 -17.08 11.95 10.45
N SER A 103 -17.81 10.85 10.23
CA SER A 103 -19.12 10.62 10.86
C SER A 103 -19.03 10.52 12.40
N MET A 104 -17.96 9.94 12.94
CA MET A 104 -17.74 9.88 14.39
C MET A 104 -17.56 11.28 14.99
N LEU A 105 -16.86 12.18 14.29
CA LEU A 105 -16.66 13.56 14.74
C LEU A 105 -17.93 14.41 14.62
N MET A 106 -18.73 14.21 13.58
CA MET A 106 -19.99 14.93 13.38
C MET A 106 -21.05 14.56 14.43
N ASN A 107 -21.06 13.31 14.91
CA ASN A 107 -22.01 12.87 15.94
C ASN A 107 -21.61 13.32 17.35
N THR A 108 -20.32 13.55 17.62
CA THR A 108 -19.86 14.07 18.91
C THR A 108 -20.16 15.56 19.12
N SER A 109 -20.53 16.30 18.08
CA SER A 109 -20.86 17.73 18.17
C SER A 109 -22.35 18.01 18.45
N SER A 110 -23.22 16.99 18.44
CA SER A 110 -24.67 17.18 18.67
C SER A 110 -25.17 16.77 20.07
N SER A 111 -24.31 16.27 20.96
CA SER A 111 -24.71 15.90 22.33
C SER A 111 -24.41 16.94 23.41
N GLU A 112 -23.81 18.10 23.07
CA GLU A 112 -23.52 19.17 24.03
C GLU A 112 -24.37 20.42 23.82
N VAL A 113 -25.68 20.26 23.68
CA VAL A 113 -26.60 21.35 24.03
C VAL A 113 -27.30 20.97 25.34
N PRO A 114 -26.76 21.33 26.51
CA PRO A 114 -27.51 21.24 27.75
C PRO A 114 -28.78 22.07 27.60
N THR A 115 -29.93 21.41 27.60
CA THR A 115 -31.28 21.99 27.58
C THR A 115 -31.62 22.71 28.90
N LEU A 116 -30.64 23.38 29.52
CA LEU A 116 -30.74 24.06 30.82
C LEU A 116 -30.67 25.59 30.73
N LEU A 117 -30.83 26.17 29.54
CA LEU A 117 -30.89 27.63 29.34
C LEU A 117 -32.23 28.13 28.78
N LEU A 118 -33.34 27.42 29.01
CA LEU A 118 -34.69 27.90 28.65
C LEU A 118 -35.72 27.88 29.80
N SER A 119 -35.30 27.85 31.07
CA SER A 119 -36.23 27.96 32.21
C SER A 119 -36.05 29.20 33.10
N GLN A 120 -35.03 30.04 32.91
CA GLN A 120 -34.77 31.20 33.80
C GLN A 120 -35.17 32.56 33.23
N THR A 121 -36.20 32.63 32.39
CA THR A 121 -36.81 33.93 32.04
C THR A 121 -38.30 33.83 31.78
N ARG A 122 -39.05 33.38 32.80
CA ARG A 122 -40.36 33.98 33.10
C ARG A 122 -40.45 34.19 34.60
N LEU A 123 -40.37 35.46 35.01
CA LEU A 123 -41.20 36.13 36.02
C LEU A 123 -40.40 37.27 36.66
N GLY A 124 -40.73 38.49 36.23
CA GLY A 124 -40.20 39.74 36.77
C GLY A 124 -41.06 40.88 36.28
N SER A 125 -42.34 40.84 36.66
CA SER A 125 -43.30 41.93 36.52
C SER A 125 -42.87 43.10 37.40
N ARG A 126 -42.65 44.28 36.80
CA ARG A 126 -43.17 45.59 37.24
C ARG A 126 -42.80 46.68 36.24
#